data_AF-A0A7J4N8B9-F1
#
_entry.id   AF-A0A7J4N8B9-F1
#
_cell.length_a   1.000
_cell.length_b   1.000
_cell.length_c   1.000
_cell.angle_alpha   90.00
_cell.angle_beta   90.00
_cell.angle_gamma   90.00
#
_symmetry.space_group_name_H-M   'P 1'
#
loop_
_entity.id
_entity.type
_entity.pdbx_description
1 polymer ?
#
loop_
_entity_poly.entity_id
_entity_poly.type
_entity_poly.pdbx_seq_one_letter_code
_entity_poly.pdbx_strand_id
1 'polypeptide(L)'
;MRSEEMVVGLLEEITAECFLRGAKMIGHVKSFLTAEDGSTTDISLIDIDIGPTVHNRFEGARMNKGELIVHVIVQGMWDPQVREAALEVTKRFMSERGIEYEAVSDFYEKEKRLKD
;
A
#
# COMPACT_ATOMS: atom_id res chain seq x y z
N MET A 1 12.34 13.06 -1.33
CA MET A 1 11.62 11.87 -1.80
C MET A 1 10.34 12.34 -2.44
N ARG A 2 10.04 11.93 -3.67
CA ARG A 2 8.76 12.23 -4.31
C ARG A 2 7.69 11.31 -3.71
N SER A 3 6.42 11.73 -3.70
CA SER A 3 5.34 10.94 -3.09
C SER A 3 5.17 9.58 -3.77
N GLU A 4 5.33 9.53 -5.09
CA GLU A 4 5.27 8.29 -5.86
C GLU A 4 6.38 7.30 -5.48
N GLU A 5 7.61 7.77 -5.27
CA GLU A 5 8.75 6.93 -4.87
C GLU A 5 8.54 6.33 -3.48
N MET A 6 7.97 7.12 -2.56
CA MET A 6 7.64 6.66 -1.22
C MET A 6 6.61 5.53 -1.27
N VAL A 7 5.53 5.73 -2.04
CA VAL A 7 4.45 4.74 -2.12
C VAL A 7 4.92 3.49 -2.83
N VAL A 8 5.69 3.60 -3.91
CA VAL A 8 6.32 2.44 -4.58
C VAL A 8 7.13 1.61 -3.58
N GLY A 9 8.03 2.25 -2.83
CA GLY A 9 8.85 1.53 -1.85
C GLY A 9 8.01 0.84 -0.77
N LEU A 10 6.90 1.45 -0.35
CA LEU A 10 5.99 0.82 0.60
C LEU A 10 5.33 -0.43 0.00
N LEU A 11 4.84 -0.37 -1.24
CA LEU A 11 4.20 -1.53 -1.88
C LEU A 11 5.18 -2.69 -2.08
N GLU A 12 6.43 -2.37 -2.45
CA GLU A 12 7.49 -3.35 -2.60
C GLU A 12 7.85 -4.02 -1.27
N GLU A 13 8.00 -3.25 -0.18
CA GLU A 13 8.29 -3.81 1.14
C GLU A 13 7.13 -4.66 1.69
N ILE A 14 5.87 -4.24 1.50
CA ILE A 14 4.70 -5.03 1.91
C ILE A 14 4.68 -6.36 1.14
N THR A 15 4.93 -6.29 -0.16
CA THR A 15 4.98 -7.45 -1.04
C THR A 15 6.08 -8.43 -0.62
N ALA A 16 7.29 -7.92 -0.37
CA ALA A 16 8.42 -8.72 0.07
C ALA A 16 8.12 -9.42 1.40
N GLU A 17 7.51 -8.72 2.36
CA GLU A 17 7.10 -9.31 3.64
C GLU A 17 6.05 -10.42 3.44
N CYS A 18 5.07 -10.22 2.57
CA CYS A 18 4.10 -11.27 2.25
C CYS A 18 4.79 -12.52 1.67
N PHE A 19 5.73 -12.37 0.74
CA PHE A 19 6.48 -13.50 0.17
C PHE A 19 7.33 -14.20 1.22
N LEU A 20 7.99 -13.47 2.11
CA LEU A 20 8.74 -14.05 3.24
C LEU A 20 7.84 -14.89 4.17
N ARG A 21 6.57 -14.51 4.31
CA ARG A 21 5.56 -15.22 5.12
C ARG A 21 4.82 -16.33 4.39
N GLY A 22 5.20 -16.63 3.15
CA GLY A 22 4.69 -17.78 2.38
C GLY A 22 3.63 -17.45 1.33
N ALA A 23 3.37 -16.16 1.03
CA ALA A 23 2.67 -15.83 -0.20
C ALA A 23 3.49 -16.30 -1.41
N LYS A 24 2.80 -16.85 -2.40
CA LYS A 24 3.39 -17.45 -3.61
C LYS A 24 3.30 -16.56 -4.83
N MET A 25 2.34 -15.63 -4.82
CA MET A 25 2.05 -14.74 -5.94
C MET A 25 1.32 -13.50 -5.45
N ILE A 26 1.56 -12.39 -6.14
CA ILE A 26 0.77 -11.17 -6.02
C ILE A 26 -0.45 -11.32 -6.92
N GLY A 27 -1.64 -11.19 -6.34
CA GLY A 27 -2.84 -10.95 -7.14
C GLY A 27 -2.88 -9.49 -7.56
N HIS A 28 -2.77 -8.59 -6.58
CA HIS A 28 -2.69 -7.15 -6.79
C HIS A 28 -2.30 -6.44 -5.48
N VAL A 29 -1.32 -5.53 -5.53
CA VAL A 29 -1.07 -4.53 -4.48
C VAL A 29 -1.33 -3.15 -5.06
N LYS A 30 -2.42 -2.48 -4.63
CA LYS A 30 -2.81 -1.14 -5.12
C LYS A 30 -2.63 -0.11 -4.04
N SER A 31 -2.34 1.12 -4.43
CA SER A 31 -2.55 2.26 -3.57
C SER A 31 -3.19 3.43 -4.29
N PHE A 32 -3.97 4.18 -3.51
CA PHE A 32 -4.53 5.48 -3.88
C PHE A 32 -4.04 6.50 -2.87
N LEU A 33 -3.30 7.49 -3.35
CA LEU A 33 -2.82 8.60 -2.53
C LEU A 33 -3.58 9.85 -2.96
N THR A 34 -4.26 10.48 -2.02
CA THR A 34 -5.01 11.73 -2.23
C THR A 34 -4.42 12.83 -1.38
N ALA A 35 -3.96 13.92 -1.97
CA ALA A 35 -3.48 15.08 -1.22
C ALA A 35 -4.61 16.01 -0.77
N GLU A 36 -4.28 16.96 0.10
CA GLU A 36 -5.24 17.95 0.63
C GLU A 36 -5.92 18.81 -0.44
N ASP A 37 -5.26 19.01 -1.59
CA ASP A 37 -5.81 19.75 -2.75
C ASP A 37 -6.70 18.88 -3.66
N GLY A 38 -6.87 17.59 -3.31
CA GLY A 38 -7.65 16.62 -4.06
C GLY A 38 -6.90 15.97 -5.23
N SER A 39 -5.64 16.32 -5.47
CA SER A 39 -4.83 15.63 -6.47
C SER A 39 -4.53 14.19 -6.04
N THR A 40 -4.46 13.28 -7.01
CA THR A 40 -4.32 11.85 -6.75
C THR A 40 -3.14 11.19 -7.47
N THR A 41 -2.52 10.21 -6.81
CA THR A 41 -1.62 9.24 -7.43
C THR A 41 -2.22 7.85 -7.25
N ASP A 42 -2.33 7.12 -8.35
CA ASP A 42 -2.69 5.70 -8.33
C ASP A 42 -1.42 4.88 -8.62
N ILE A 43 -1.10 3.91 -7.77
CA ILE A 43 0.03 2.99 -7.99
C ILE A 43 -0.49 1.56 -7.87
N SER A 44 -0.05 0.70 -8.79
CA SER A 44 -0.45 -0.71 -8.85
C SER A 44 0.78 -1.58 -9.09
N LEU A 45 0.96 -2.58 -8.23
CA LEU A 45 1.95 -3.63 -8.36
C LEU A 45 1.22 -4.96 -8.51
N ILE A 46 1.26 -5.52 -9.72
CA ILE A 46 0.59 -6.78 -10.07
C ILE A 46 1.61 -7.92 -10.12
N ASP A 47 2.81 -7.62 -10.56
CA ASP A 47 3.92 -8.55 -10.68
C ASP A 47 5.20 -7.85 -10.23
N ILE A 48 5.93 -8.47 -9.29
CA ILE A 48 7.17 -7.90 -8.75
C ILE A 48 8.28 -7.86 -9.79
N ASP A 49 8.30 -8.80 -10.73
CA ASP A 49 9.35 -8.90 -11.74
C ASP A 49 9.17 -7.85 -12.85
N ILE A 50 7.94 -7.36 -13.03
CA ILE A 50 7.60 -6.29 -13.97
C ILE A 50 7.73 -4.91 -13.30
N GLY A 51 7.51 -4.84 -11.98
CA GLY A 51 7.52 -3.60 -11.22
C GLY A 51 6.18 -2.85 -11.25
N PRO A 52 6.07 -1.75 -10.50
CA PRO A 52 4.82 -1.02 -10.31
C PRO A 52 4.48 -0.13 -11.51
N THR A 53 3.19 -0.10 -11.87
CA THR A 53 2.60 0.91 -12.75
C THR A 53 2.20 2.13 -11.92
N VAL A 54 2.70 3.31 -12.31
CA VAL A 54 2.46 4.59 -11.63
C VAL A 54 1.64 5.52 -12.52
N HIS A 55 0.48 5.95 -12.03
CA HIS A 55 -0.32 7.01 -12.63
C HIS A 55 -0.27 8.24 -11.73
N ASN A 56 0.68 9.13 -12.00
CA ASN A 56 0.89 10.34 -11.22
C ASN A 56 0.12 11.52 -11.83
N ARG A 57 -0.87 12.05 -11.11
CA ARG A 57 -1.60 13.27 -11.49
C ARG A 57 -1.23 14.47 -10.61
N PHE A 58 -0.16 14.36 -9.83
CA PHE A 58 0.45 15.51 -9.18
C PHE A 58 1.28 16.26 -10.22
N GLU A 59 0.80 17.43 -10.64
CA GLU A 59 1.47 18.33 -11.59
C GLU A 59 2.69 19.04 -10.95
N GLY A 60 3.58 18.29 -10.30
CA GLY A 60 4.76 18.83 -9.61
C GLY A 60 4.48 19.45 -8.23
N ALA A 61 3.25 19.36 -7.72
CA ALA A 61 2.90 19.77 -6.37
C ALA A 61 3.64 18.92 -5.32
N ARG A 62 4.23 19.59 -4.33
CA ARG A 62 4.80 18.91 -3.16
C ARG A 62 3.67 18.52 -2.21
N MET A 63 3.52 17.23 -1.95
CA MET A 63 2.55 16.74 -0.97
C MET A 63 3.15 16.82 0.44
N ASN A 64 2.54 17.64 1.29
CA ASN A 64 2.90 17.73 2.71
C ASN A 64 2.05 16.79 3.57
N LYS A 65 0.80 16.55 3.16
CA LYS A 65 -0.18 15.69 3.83
C LYS A 65 -1.15 15.10 2.81
N GLY A 66 -1.65 13.90 3.10
CA GLY A 66 -2.60 13.20 2.26
C GLY A 66 -3.14 11.96 2.93
N GLU A 67 -4.14 11.36 2.29
CA GLU A 67 -4.73 10.07 2.67
C GLU A 67 -4.19 8.99 1.74
N LEU A 68 -3.68 7.91 2.33
CA LEU A 68 -3.17 6.75 1.61
C LEU A 68 -4.05 5.54 1.91
N ILE A 69 -4.61 4.95 0.85
CA ILE A 69 -5.32 3.68 0.91
C ILE A 69 -4.44 2.62 0.23
N VAL A 70 -4.22 1.48 0.87
CA VAL A 70 -3.45 0.35 0.32
C VAL A 70 -4.33 -0.91 0.29
N HIS A 71 -4.44 -1.53 -0.87
CA HIS A 71 -5.14 -2.81 -1.08
C HIS A 71 -4.09 -3.88 -1.33
N VAL A 72 -4.09 -4.95 -0.52
CA VAL A 72 -3.12 -6.04 -0.62
C VAL A 72 -3.85 -7.35 -0.89
N ILE A 73 -3.66 -7.91 -2.08
CA ILE A 73 -4.25 -9.17 -2.50
C ILE A 73 -3.11 -10.09 -2.94
N VAL A 74 -2.89 -11.16 -2.19
CA VAL A 74 -1.85 -12.16 -2.45
C VAL A 74 -2.43 -13.57 -2.39
N GLN A 75 -1.79 -14.50 -3.09
CA GLN A 75 -2.13 -15.92 -2.99
C GLN A 75 -1.16 -16.63 -2.04
N GLY A 76 -1.68 -17.49 -1.17
CA GLY A 76 -0.86 -18.36 -0.30
C GLY A 76 -0.77 -17.91 1.16
N MET A 77 -1.43 -16.80 1.52
CA MET A 77 -1.59 -16.34 2.89
C MET A 77 -3.07 -16.17 3.23
N TRP A 78 -3.40 -16.29 4.51
CA TRP A 78 -4.72 -15.92 5.01
C TRP A 78 -4.81 -14.42 5.24
N ASP A 79 -5.96 -13.83 4.96
CA ASP A 79 -6.22 -12.39 5.09
C ASP A 79 -5.73 -11.74 6.41
N PRO A 80 -5.92 -12.32 7.63
CA PRO A 80 -5.38 -11.69 8.84
C PRO A 80 -3.84 -11.65 8.86
N GLN A 81 -3.16 -12.61 8.23
CA GLN A 81 -1.70 -12.60 8.11
C GLN A 81 -1.24 -11.54 7.10
N VAL A 82 -2.00 -11.34 6.02
CA VAL A 82 -1.75 -10.27 5.03
C VAL A 82 -1.90 -8.90 5.68
N ARG A 83 -2.97 -8.71 6.46
CA ARG A 83 -3.23 -7.50 7.24
C ARG A 83 -2.11 -7.22 8.23
N GLU A 84 -1.70 -8.21 9.02
CA GLU A 84 -0.63 -8.06 10.00
C GLU A 84 0.69 -7.65 9.32
N ALA A 85 1.07 -8.35 8.25
CA ALA A 85 2.27 -8.01 7.47
C ALA A 85 2.21 -6.57 6.93
N ALA A 86 1.08 -6.16 6.34
CA ALA A 86 0.92 -4.82 5.79
C ALA A 86 1.02 -3.73 6.87
N LEU A 87 0.40 -3.93 8.05
CA LEU A 87 0.44 -2.97 9.15
C LEU A 87 1.84 -2.88 9.78
N GLU A 88 2.51 -4.01 10.00
CA GLU A 88 3.87 -4.05 10.55
C GLU A 88 4.87 -3.36 9.64
N VAL A 89 4.83 -3.68 8.33
CA VAL A 89 5.68 -3.03 7.33
C VAL A 89 5.39 -1.55 7.27
N THR A 90 4.12 -1.13 7.17
CA THR A 90 3.77 0.29 7.10
C THR A 90 4.31 1.04 8.32
N LYS A 91 4.15 0.48 9.52
CA LYS A 91 4.66 1.10 10.75
C LYS A 91 6.17 1.29 10.72
N ARG A 92 6.90 0.24 10.37
CA ARG A 92 8.36 0.28 10.25
C ARG A 92 8.80 1.29 9.18
N PHE A 93 8.24 1.17 7.98
CA PHE A 93 8.55 1.97 6.80
C PHE A 93 8.42 3.48 7.06
N MET A 94 7.30 3.87 7.68
CA MET A 94 7.02 5.27 8.01
C MET A 94 7.95 5.78 9.12
N SER A 95 8.17 4.97 10.16
CA SER A 95 9.07 5.31 11.27
C SER A 95 10.51 5.54 10.80
N GLU A 96 11.03 4.68 9.93
CA GLU A 96 12.40 4.79 9.37
C GLU A 96 12.59 6.05 8.54
N ARG A 97 11.49 6.61 8.00
CA ARG A 97 11.50 7.81 7.15
C ARG A 97 11.06 9.07 7.90
N GLY A 98 10.78 8.97 9.20
CA GLY A 98 10.31 10.09 10.02
C GLY A 98 8.94 10.64 9.58
N ILE A 99 8.09 9.79 9.01
CA ILE A 99 6.76 10.16 8.54
C ILE A 99 5.74 9.84 9.63
N GLU A 100 5.03 10.87 10.10
CA GLU A 100 3.89 10.69 10.98
C GLU A 100 2.70 10.15 10.19
N TYR A 101 2.07 9.08 10.67
CA TYR A 101 0.87 8.51 10.06
C TYR A 101 -0.06 7.93 11.12
N GLU A 102 -1.34 7.85 10.77
CA GLU A 102 -2.38 7.21 11.58
C GLU A 102 -3.19 6.26 10.68
N ALA A 103 -3.46 5.04 11.15
CA ALA A 103 -4.34 4.11 10.45
C ALA A 103 -5.80 4.49 10.74
N VAL A 104 -6.41 5.28 9.84
CA VAL A 104 -7.78 5.81 10.01
C VAL A 104 -8.87 4.76 9.71
N SER A 105 -8.57 3.80 8.83
CA SER A 105 -9.52 2.75 8.45
C SER A 105 -8.82 1.47 8.10
N ASP A 106 -9.39 0.37 8.60
CA ASP A 106 -9.00 -0.99 8.28
C ASP A 106 -10.23 -1.70 7.71
N PHE A 107 -10.15 -2.04 6.43
CA PHE A 107 -11.27 -2.61 5.69
C PHE A 107 -11.41 -4.12 5.86
N TYR A 108 -10.46 -4.78 6.55
CA TYR A 108 -10.46 -6.23 6.75
C TYR A 108 -11.79 -6.78 7.29
N GLU A 109 -12.30 -6.20 8.38
CA GLU A 109 -13.57 -6.65 8.98
C GLU A 109 -14.81 -6.19 8.21
N LYS A 110 -14.70 -5.14 7.39
CA LYS A 110 -15.80 -4.63 6.56
C LYS A 110 -16.00 -5.52 5.33
N GLU A 111 -14.92 -5.98 4.70
CA GLU A 111 -14.98 -6.78 3.47
C GLU A 111 -15.34 -8.26 3.72
N LYS A 112 -15.11 -8.78 4.93
CA LYS A 112 -15.58 -10.12 5.34
C LYS A 112 -17.10 -10.32 5.26
N ARG A 113 -17.90 -9.25 5.32
CA ARG A 113 -19.36 -9.32 5.47
C ARG A 113 -20.14 -9.47 4.16
N LEU A 114 -19.48 -9.62 3.01
CA LEU A 114 -20.16 -9.88 1.74
C LEU A 114 -20.36 -11.37 1.48
N LYS A 115 -21.09 -12.04 2.39
CA LYS A 115 -21.74 -13.34 2.16
C LYS A 115 -22.97 -13.45 3.06
N ASP A 116 -24.03 -12.73 2.69
CA ASP A 116 -25.40 -13.11 3.02
C ASP A 116 -26.14 -13.38 1.69
#